data_AF-A0A8J1ZKQ3-F1
#
_entry.id   AF-A0A8J1ZKQ3-F1
#
_cell.length_a   1.000
_cell.length_b   1.000
_cell.length_c   1.000
_cell.angle_alpha   90.00
_cell.angle_beta   90.00
_cell.angle_gamma   90.00
#
_symmetry.space_group_name_H-M   'P 1'
#
loop_
_entity.id
_entity.type
_entity.pdbx_description
1 polymer ?
#
loop_
_entity_poly.entity_id
_entity_poly.type
_entity_poly.pdbx_seq_one_letter_code
_entity_poly.pdbx_strand_id
1 'polypeptide(L)'
;MFWFALYLGAFCSFVLIARLVVRFLNSREQSSDFFREAVETEYVLQFPDKERAAYELLKSRLREKKGPLDEDAVVDDALNKGDEKAGAGGGEESEESKRKKAAEAIFMRRLDDKERLVLVNGLRPVMRQSIENMAKLQKDRPGYFRLWKSKLVSEDFWESLKACEEEVGQEIKDLQDEVDRIKAGQGAPFFREVLAEYRRAREQEKQARDLEQELDEKKRRLAQLRQKQAQQEVKMRKEIERREKERERALQTLLLEEEREISKKNKKGSPVLSPGDGGAARKKRRGKAA
;
A
#
# COMPACT_ATOMS: atom_id res chain seq x y z
N MET A 1 48.45 24.88 49.51
CA MET A 1 48.12 23.45 49.27
C MET A 1 46.63 23.21 49.03
N PHE A 2 45.71 23.82 49.79
CA PHE A 2 44.25 23.60 49.64
C PHE A 2 43.70 23.91 48.23
N TRP A 3 44.18 24.98 47.59
CA TRP A 3 43.79 25.34 46.22
C TRP A 3 44.17 24.27 45.19
N PHE A 4 45.31 23.58 45.37
CA PHE A 4 45.76 22.55 44.45
C PHE A 4 44.85 21.31 44.47
N ALA A 5 44.33 20.95 45.64
CA ALA A 5 43.38 19.85 45.80
C ALA A 5 42.03 20.13 45.12
N LEU A 6 41.55 21.38 45.18
CA LEU A 6 40.33 21.81 44.49
C LEU A 6 40.48 21.77 42.95
N TYR A 7 41.60 22.25 42.42
CA TYR A 7 41.86 22.19 40.97
C TYR A 7 41.99 20.75 40.47
N LEU A 8 42.64 19.87 41.23
CA LEU A 8 42.79 18.46 40.87
C LEU A 8 41.42 17.74 40.85
N GLY A 9 40.55 18.02 41.82
CA GLY A 9 39.19 17.48 41.85
C GLY A 9 38.33 17.94 40.66
N ALA A 10 38.38 19.23 40.33
CA ALA A 10 37.66 19.79 39.17
C ALA A 10 38.17 19.20 37.84
N PHE A 11 39.49 19.05 37.70
CA PHE A 11 40.10 18.43 36.52
C PHE A 11 39.69 16.97 36.35
N CYS A 12 39.72 16.16 37.42
CA CYS A 12 39.28 14.77 37.37
C CYS A 12 37.79 14.63 37.00
N SER A 13 36.92 15.50 37.52
CA SER A 13 35.50 15.52 37.15
C SER A 13 35.30 15.84 35.67
N PHE A 14 36.02 16.84 35.14
CA PHE A 14 35.96 17.20 33.73
C PHE A 14 36.41 16.06 32.82
N VAL A 15 37.50 15.37 33.18
CA VAL A 15 38.00 14.21 32.42
C VAL A 15 37.00 13.05 32.43
N LEU A 16 36.32 12.80 33.57
CA LEU A 16 35.29 11.77 33.66
C LEU A 16 34.07 12.11 32.79
N ILE A 17 33.60 13.36 32.81
CA ILE A 17 32.48 13.81 31.96
C ILE A 17 32.87 13.70 30.49
N ALA A 18 34.06 14.17 30.11
CA ALA A 18 34.56 14.05 28.74
C ALA A 18 34.64 12.59 28.29
N ARG A 19 35.11 11.68 29.15
CA ARG A 19 35.17 10.24 28.85
C ARG A 19 33.78 9.61 28.72
N LEU A 20 32.81 10.02 29.54
CA LEU A 20 31.42 9.58 29.44
C LEU A 20 30.76 10.08 28.15
N VAL A 21 31.00 11.34 27.76
CA VAL A 21 30.51 11.92 26.51
C VAL A 21 31.12 11.19 25.31
N VAL A 22 32.44 10.96 25.30
CA VAL A 22 33.10 10.19 24.23
C VAL A 22 32.57 8.77 24.17
N ARG A 23 32.40 8.08 25.31
CA ARG A 23 31.85 6.72 25.34
C ARG A 23 30.39 6.66 24.89
N PHE A 24 29.58 7.66 25.23
CA PHE A 24 28.19 7.78 24.79
C PHE A 24 28.08 8.08 23.28
N LEU A 25 28.99 8.91 22.75
CA LEU A 25 29.09 9.15 21.30
C LEU A 25 29.56 7.89 20.56
N ASN A 26 30.57 7.18 21.09
CA ASN A 26 31.07 5.92 20.52
C ASN A 26 30.03 4.79 20.60
N SER A 27 29.22 4.73 21.67
CA SER A 27 28.16 3.71 21.78
C SER A 27 26.99 3.98 20.82
N ARG A 28 26.89 5.19 20.27
CA ARG A 28 25.93 5.52 19.21
C ARG A 28 26.45 5.16 17.81
N GLU A 29 27.75 4.96 17.63
CA GLU A 29 28.33 4.52 16.35
C GLU A 29 28.21 3.01 16.13
N GLN A 30 28.02 2.23 17.19
CA GLN A 30 27.55 0.85 17.07
C GLN A 30 26.04 0.87 16.78
N SER A 31 25.70 1.18 15.51
CA SER A 31 24.45 0.74 14.92
C SER A 31 24.28 -0.73 15.28
N SER A 32 23.23 -1.07 16.04
CA SER A 32 23.03 -2.44 16.48
C SER A 32 23.03 -3.36 15.26
N ASP A 33 23.68 -4.52 15.35
CA ASP A 33 23.71 -5.51 14.26
C ASP A 33 22.29 -5.86 13.77
N PHE A 34 21.29 -5.69 14.64
CA PHE A 34 19.87 -5.73 14.31
C PHE A 34 19.47 -4.79 13.15
N PHE A 35 19.96 -3.55 13.10
CA PHE A 35 19.69 -2.65 11.98
C PHE A 35 20.48 -3.02 10.73
N ARG A 36 21.64 -3.67 10.85
CA ARG A 36 22.38 -4.14 9.67
C ARG A 36 21.70 -5.32 8.98
N GLU A 37 21.08 -6.20 9.76
CA GLU A 37 20.39 -7.37 9.23
C GLU A 37 18.94 -7.07 8.81
N ALA A 38 18.27 -6.13 9.49
CA ALA A 38 16.87 -5.80 9.20
C ALA A 38 16.68 -4.65 8.21
N VAL A 39 17.68 -3.81 7.96
CA VAL A 39 17.57 -2.70 7.00
C VAL A 39 18.09 -3.19 5.66
N GLU A 40 17.17 -3.34 4.70
CA GLU A 40 17.48 -3.60 3.30
C GLU A 40 18.57 -2.63 2.83
N THR A 41 19.66 -3.17 2.28
CA THR A 41 20.79 -2.37 1.77
C THR A 41 20.50 -1.76 0.41
N GLU A 42 19.49 -2.28 -0.29
CA GLU A 42 19.18 -1.94 -1.67
C GLU A 42 17.72 -1.50 -1.81
N TYR A 43 17.50 -0.43 -2.57
CA TYR A 43 16.16 0.01 -2.92
C TYR A 43 15.69 -0.77 -4.15
N VAL A 44 14.74 -1.70 -3.96
CA VAL A 44 14.25 -2.53 -5.06
C VAL A 44 13.04 -1.88 -5.74
N LEU A 45 13.19 -1.56 -7.03
CA LEU A 45 12.10 -1.21 -7.93
C LEU A 45 11.73 -2.39 -8.81
N GLN A 46 10.43 -2.48 -9.12
CA GLN A 46 9.95 -3.43 -10.12
C GLN A 46 10.02 -2.75 -11.48
N PHE A 47 10.97 -3.19 -12.31
CA PHE A 47 11.06 -2.76 -13.70
C PHE A 47 10.00 -3.47 -14.56
N PRO A 48 9.53 -2.83 -15.64
CA PRO A 48 8.50 -3.38 -16.52
C PRO A 48 9.02 -4.51 -17.44
N ASP A 49 9.64 -5.54 -16.87
CA ASP A 49 10.28 -6.63 -17.63
C ASP A 49 9.26 -7.39 -18.50
N LYS A 50 8.04 -7.56 -18.00
CA LYS A 50 6.98 -8.27 -18.71
C LYS A 50 6.47 -7.46 -19.89
N GLU A 51 6.22 -6.18 -19.70
CA GLU A 51 5.75 -5.26 -20.73
C GLU A 51 6.83 -5.04 -21.79
N ARG A 52 8.09 -4.93 -21.36
CA ARG A 52 9.26 -4.86 -22.26
C ARG A 52 9.41 -6.13 -23.08
N ALA A 53 9.33 -7.31 -22.45
CA ALA A 53 9.38 -8.58 -23.18
C ALA A 53 8.22 -8.73 -24.19
N ALA A 54 7.02 -8.25 -23.84
CA ALA A 54 5.88 -8.22 -24.75
C ALA A 54 6.10 -7.29 -25.94
N TYR A 55 6.70 -6.12 -25.73
CA TYR A 55 7.11 -5.20 -26.79
C TYR A 55 8.17 -5.81 -27.71
N GLU A 56 9.21 -6.43 -27.15
CA GLU A 56 10.26 -7.07 -27.95
C GLU A 56 9.70 -8.24 -28.78
N LEU A 57 8.80 -9.04 -28.20
CA LEU A 57 8.13 -10.11 -28.95
C LEU A 57 7.31 -9.55 -30.13
N LEU A 58 6.60 -8.44 -29.92
CA LEU A 58 5.85 -7.75 -30.97
C LEU A 58 6.80 -7.25 -32.08
N LYS A 59 7.92 -6.64 -31.70
CA LYS A 59 8.97 -6.16 -32.61
C LYS A 59 9.58 -7.31 -33.41
N SER A 60 9.90 -8.43 -32.77
CA SER A 60 10.41 -9.65 -33.43
C SER A 60 9.42 -10.22 -34.43
N ARG A 61 8.13 -10.30 -34.09
CA ARG A 61 7.08 -10.78 -35.03
C ARG A 61 6.95 -9.89 -36.26
N LEU A 62 7.08 -8.57 -36.10
CA LEU A 62 7.07 -7.64 -37.23
C LEU A 62 8.32 -7.77 -38.10
N ARG A 63 9.49 -8.03 -37.50
CA ARG A 63 10.73 -8.34 -38.24
C ARG A 63 10.57 -9.60 -39.07
N GLU A 64 10.08 -10.69 -38.46
CA GLU A 64 9.83 -11.95 -39.16
C GLU A 64 8.88 -11.78 -40.35
N LYS A 65 7.79 -11.02 -40.15
CA LYS A 65 6.81 -10.72 -41.21
C LYS A 65 7.40 -9.93 -42.39
N LYS A 66 8.34 -9.01 -42.16
CA LYS A 66 8.98 -8.22 -43.23
C LYS A 66 10.13 -8.96 -43.92
N GLY A 67 10.49 -10.15 -43.42
CA GLY A 67 11.60 -10.96 -43.94
C GLY A 67 12.97 -10.46 -43.48
N PRO A 68 14.03 -11.25 -43.72
CA PRO A 68 15.40 -10.82 -43.43
C PRO A 68 15.72 -9.53 -44.20
N LEU A 69 16.42 -8.62 -43.52
CA LEU A 69 17.04 -7.49 -44.20
C LEU A 69 18.26 -8.03 -44.94
N ASP A 70 18.41 -7.69 -46.22
CA ASP A 70 19.68 -7.86 -46.91
C ASP A 70 20.68 -6.87 -46.28
N GLU A 71 21.32 -7.29 -45.19
CA GLU A 71 22.22 -6.47 -44.37
C GLU A 71 23.37 -5.91 -45.22
N ASP A 72 23.79 -6.67 -46.23
CA ASP A 72 24.86 -6.28 -47.16
C ASP A 72 24.48 -5.07 -48.01
N ALA A 73 23.23 -4.99 -48.49
CA ALA A 73 22.77 -3.86 -49.30
C ALA A 73 22.58 -2.56 -48.48
N VAL A 74 22.46 -2.70 -47.17
CA VAL A 74 22.15 -1.63 -46.22
C VAL A 74 23.39 -0.86 -45.77
N VAL A 75 24.50 -1.58 -45.58
CA VAL A 75 25.77 -0.99 -45.13
C VAL A 75 26.30 0.00 -46.17
N ASP A 76 26.12 -0.29 -47.45
CA ASP A 76 26.63 0.55 -48.54
C ASP A 76 25.88 1.90 -48.68
N ASP A 77 24.55 1.95 -48.50
CA ASP A 77 23.79 3.22 -48.57
C ASP A 77 24.03 4.11 -47.33
N ALA A 78 24.27 3.49 -46.16
CA ALA A 78 24.53 4.22 -44.92
C ALA A 78 25.94 4.82 -44.87
N LEU A 79 26.96 4.12 -45.42
CA LEU A 79 28.32 4.63 -45.51
C LEU A 79 28.48 5.72 -46.58
N ASN A 80 27.66 5.70 -47.64
CA ASN A 80 27.79 6.62 -48.76
C ASN A 80 27.09 7.98 -48.55
N LYS A 81 26.10 8.07 -47.64
CA LYS A 81 25.48 9.34 -47.22
C LYS A 81 26.25 10.02 -46.08
N GLY A 82 27.57 10.11 -46.24
CA GLY A 82 28.48 10.77 -45.30
C GLY A 82 28.10 12.23 -45.05
N ASP A 83 27.18 12.47 -44.14
CA ASP A 83 27.02 13.75 -43.48
C ASP A 83 28.24 13.95 -42.59
N GLU A 84 29.26 14.65 -43.10
CA GLU A 84 30.50 15.07 -42.41
C GLU A 84 30.27 16.00 -41.20
N LYS A 85 29.06 16.00 -40.63
CA LYS A 85 28.61 16.94 -39.61
C LYS A 85 28.31 16.24 -38.28
N ALA A 86 29.21 15.39 -37.81
CA ALA A 86 29.14 14.80 -36.48
C ALA A 86 30.31 15.31 -35.62
N GLY A 87 29.97 16.09 -34.59
CA GLY A 87 30.92 16.75 -33.70
C GLY A 87 31.73 15.78 -32.86
N ALA A 88 32.91 16.25 -32.45
CA ALA A 88 33.92 15.57 -31.64
C ALA A 88 33.49 15.28 -30.18
N GLY A 89 32.38 14.58 -29.99
CA GLY A 89 31.94 14.02 -28.71
C GLY A 89 32.29 12.54 -28.64
N GLY A 90 33.56 12.24 -28.29
CA GLY A 90 34.17 10.92 -28.39
C GLY A 90 33.71 9.90 -27.34
N GLY A 91 32.68 9.14 -27.67
CA GLY A 91 32.57 7.74 -27.26
C GLY A 91 32.82 6.88 -28.49
N GLU A 92 33.82 5.98 -28.44
CA GLU A 92 34.01 4.96 -29.48
C GLU A 92 32.81 3.99 -29.44
N GLU A 93 31.70 4.37 -30.07
CA GLU A 93 30.63 3.42 -30.34
C GLU A 93 31.20 2.32 -31.25
N SER A 94 31.19 1.09 -30.75
CA SER A 94 31.59 -0.09 -31.51
C SER A 94 30.89 -0.09 -32.88
N GLU A 95 31.62 -0.45 -33.93
CA GLU A 95 31.08 -0.65 -35.30
C GLU A 95 29.84 -1.55 -35.30
N GLU A 96 29.78 -2.52 -34.39
CA GLU A 96 28.61 -3.39 -34.22
C GLU A 96 27.36 -2.61 -33.76
N SER A 97 27.52 -1.65 -32.84
CA SER A 97 26.43 -0.79 -32.37
C SER A 97 25.89 0.10 -33.49
N LYS A 98 26.79 0.67 -34.30
CA LYS A 98 26.41 1.48 -35.47
C LYS A 98 25.64 0.66 -36.50
N ARG A 99 26.11 -0.56 -36.81
CA ARG A 99 25.41 -1.49 -37.72
C ARG A 99 24.01 -1.85 -37.22
N LYS A 100 23.88 -2.17 -35.92
CA LYS A 100 22.58 -2.46 -35.28
C LYS A 100 21.61 -1.27 -35.37
N LYS A 101 22.09 -0.05 -35.08
CA LYS A 101 21.27 1.17 -35.20
C LYS A 101 20.84 1.44 -36.65
N ALA A 102 21.74 1.23 -37.62
CA ALA A 102 21.41 1.38 -39.04
C ALA A 102 20.36 0.36 -39.51
N ALA A 103 20.55 -0.91 -39.17
CA ALA A 103 19.60 -1.98 -39.47
C ALA A 103 18.22 -1.71 -38.85
N GLU A 104 18.20 -1.22 -37.61
CA GLU A 104 16.97 -0.82 -36.92
C GLU A 104 16.29 0.36 -37.62
N ALA A 105 17.01 1.41 -38.00
CA ALA A 105 16.45 2.55 -38.71
C ALA A 105 15.79 2.14 -40.03
N ILE A 106 16.38 1.19 -40.76
CA ILE A 106 15.84 0.70 -42.03
C ILE A 106 14.63 -0.20 -41.79
N PHE A 107 14.67 -1.04 -40.77
CA PHE A 107 13.50 -1.78 -40.32
C PHE A 107 12.33 -0.82 -40.04
N MET A 108 12.55 0.24 -39.26
CA MET A 108 11.52 1.24 -38.96
C MET A 108 10.98 1.94 -40.22
N ARG A 109 11.83 2.21 -41.21
CA ARG A 109 11.41 2.79 -42.50
C ARG A 109 10.50 1.85 -43.32
N ARG A 110 10.70 0.52 -43.23
CA ARG A 110 9.89 -0.50 -43.94
C ARG A 110 8.52 -0.76 -43.31
N LEU A 111 8.30 -0.31 -42.08
CA LEU A 111 7.02 -0.48 -41.40
C LEU A 111 5.96 0.49 -41.93
N ASP A 112 4.76 -0.04 -42.13
CA ASP A 112 3.60 0.78 -42.51
C ASP A 112 3.12 1.60 -41.30
N ASP A 113 2.39 2.69 -41.55
CA ASP A 113 1.91 3.59 -40.48
C ASP A 113 1.10 2.86 -39.39
N LYS A 114 0.31 1.85 -39.79
CA LYS A 114 -0.45 1.01 -38.86
C LYS A 114 0.46 0.17 -37.96
N GLU A 115 1.54 -0.39 -38.51
CA GLU A 115 2.48 -1.22 -37.76
C GLU A 115 3.31 -0.37 -36.80
N ARG A 116 3.72 0.83 -37.24
CA ARG A 116 4.38 1.83 -36.38
C ARG A 116 3.48 2.25 -35.22
N LEU A 117 2.20 2.50 -35.48
CA LEU A 117 1.24 2.84 -34.43
C LEU A 117 1.08 1.69 -33.42
N VAL A 118 1.09 0.44 -33.87
CA VAL A 118 1.03 -0.73 -32.99
C VAL A 118 2.28 -0.83 -32.10
N LEU A 119 3.47 -0.55 -32.62
CA LEU A 119 4.71 -0.50 -31.81
C LEU A 119 4.66 0.63 -30.77
N VAL A 120 4.30 1.85 -31.18
CA VAL A 120 4.17 2.99 -30.26
C VAL A 120 3.15 2.70 -29.16
N ASN A 121 2.02 2.08 -29.50
CA ASN A 121 1.02 1.66 -28.51
C ASN A 121 1.53 0.54 -27.59
N GLY A 122 2.40 -0.35 -28.09
CA GLY A 122 3.08 -1.37 -27.29
C GLY A 122 4.05 -0.80 -26.25
N LEU A 123 4.65 0.36 -26.52
CA LEU A 123 5.54 1.06 -25.57
C LEU A 123 4.78 1.83 -24.47
N ARG A 124 3.51 2.15 -24.70
CA ARG A 124 2.66 2.90 -23.75
C ARG A 124 2.60 2.28 -22.35
N PRO A 125 2.37 0.96 -22.17
CA PRO A 125 2.40 0.33 -20.83
C PRO A 125 3.78 0.39 -20.18
N VAL A 126 4.87 0.19 -20.94
CA VAL A 126 6.25 0.28 -20.43
C VAL A 126 6.52 1.68 -19.88
N MET A 127 6.26 2.71 -20.70
CA MET A 127 6.41 4.12 -20.31
C MET A 127 5.55 4.49 -19.10
N ARG A 128 4.32 3.98 -19.02
CA ARG A 128 3.43 4.21 -17.87
C ARG A 128 4.04 3.66 -16.58
N GLN A 129 4.61 2.46 -16.62
CA GLN A 129 5.26 1.86 -15.45
C GLN A 129 6.51 2.64 -15.04
N SER A 130 7.36 3.07 -15.99
CA SER A 130 8.53 3.89 -15.68
C SER A 130 8.14 5.25 -15.06
N ILE A 131 7.05 5.87 -15.53
CA ILE A 131 6.49 7.09 -14.91
C ILE A 131 5.99 6.81 -13.49
N GLU A 132 5.33 5.66 -13.25
CA GLU A 132 4.89 5.27 -11.91
C GLU A 132 6.06 5.06 -10.96
N ASN A 133 7.12 4.38 -11.41
CA ASN A 133 8.36 4.18 -10.67
C ASN A 133 9.03 5.50 -10.31
N MET A 134 9.12 6.43 -11.28
CA MET A 134 9.64 7.78 -11.03
C MET A 134 8.78 8.56 -10.03
N ALA A 135 7.45 8.48 -10.13
CA ALA A 135 6.55 9.14 -9.18
C ALA A 135 6.69 8.58 -7.76
N LYS A 136 6.89 7.26 -7.63
CA LYS A 136 7.16 6.59 -6.34
C LYS A 136 8.49 7.10 -5.75
N LEU A 137 9.56 7.12 -6.54
CA LEU A 137 10.87 7.64 -6.13
C LEU A 137 10.78 9.09 -5.64
N GLN A 138 10.11 9.97 -6.39
CA GLN A 138 9.94 11.38 -6.00
C GLN A 138 9.14 11.56 -4.70
N LYS A 139 8.16 10.68 -4.45
CA LYS A 139 7.38 10.66 -3.20
C LYS A 139 8.22 10.18 -2.02
N ASP A 140 9.04 9.16 -2.22
CA ASP A 140 9.82 8.48 -1.19
C ASP A 140 11.10 9.27 -0.81
N ARG A 141 11.75 9.91 -1.79
CA ARG A 141 13.01 10.66 -1.64
C ARG A 141 13.06 11.63 -0.45
N PRO A 142 12.09 12.52 -0.19
CA PRO A 142 12.15 13.42 0.97
C PRO A 142 12.01 12.70 2.32
N GLY A 143 11.39 11.52 2.35
CA GLY A 143 11.34 10.67 3.54
C GLY A 143 12.70 10.07 3.83
N TYR A 144 13.27 9.38 2.85
CA TYR A 144 14.58 8.73 2.98
C TYR A 144 15.72 9.72 3.17
N PHE A 145 15.68 10.90 2.55
CA PHE A 145 16.67 11.95 2.79
C PHE A 145 16.74 12.37 4.26
N ARG A 146 15.59 12.49 4.94
CA ARG A 146 15.55 12.81 6.38
C ARG A 146 16.14 11.68 7.21
N LEU A 147 15.81 10.43 6.88
CA LEU A 147 16.33 9.25 7.56
C LEU A 147 17.85 9.11 7.39
N TRP A 148 18.34 9.28 6.17
CA TRP A 148 19.77 9.30 5.84
C TRP A 148 20.51 10.41 6.61
N LYS A 149 19.98 11.64 6.60
CA LYS A 149 20.55 12.76 7.38
C LYS A 149 20.62 12.47 8.88
N SER A 150 19.65 11.73 9.42
CA SER A 150 19.66 11.28 10.82
C SER A 150 20.48 10.01 11.08
N LYS A 151 21.21 9.49 10.07
CA LYS A 151 21.99 8.24 10.14
C LYS A 151 21.15 7.01 10.51
N LEU A 152 19.87 7.00 10.13
CA LEU A 152 18.95 5.87 10.32
C LEU A 152 18.89 4.94 9.10
N VAL A 153 19.51 5.35 7.99
CA VAL A 153 19.62 4.62 6.73
C VAL A 153 21.09 4.67 6.31
N SER A 154 21.60 3.58 5.75
CA SER A 154 22.99 3.48 5.29
C SER A 154 23.26 4.42 4.11
N GLU A 155 24.53 4.73 3.89
CA GLU A 155 24.97 5.46 2.70
C GLU A 155 24.72 4.65 1.43
N ASP A 156 25.02 3.35 1.46
CA ASP A 156 24.79 2.42 0.35
C ASP A 156 23.32 2.42 -0.11
N PHE A 157 22.35 2.40 0.82
CA PHE A 157 20.93 2.46 0.47
C PHE A 157 20.57 3.79 -0.20
N TRP A 158 21.12 4.89 0.30
CA TRP A 158 20.88 6.21 -0.28
C TRP A 158 21.48 6.34 -1.68
N GLU A 159 22.67 5.77 -1.92
CA GLU A 159 23.28 5.68 -3.23
C GLU A 159 22.48 4.78 -4.17
N SER A 160 22.01 3.62 -3.70
CA SER A 160 21.11 2.72 -4.43
C SER A 160 19.84 3.45 -4.87
N LEU A 161 19.21 4.24 -3.99
CA LEU A 161 18.02 5.04 -4.34
C LEU A 161 18.32 6.07 -5.45
N LYS A 162 19.48 6.73 -5.42
CA LYS A 162 19.87 7.68 -6.49
C LYS A 162 20.16 6.96 -7.80
N ALA A 163 20.84 5.82 -7.75
CA ALA A 163 21.13 5.00 -8.91
C ALA A 163 19.83 4.56 -9.59
N CYS A 164 18.85 4.12 -8.82
CA CYS A 164 17.51 3.83 -9.32
C CYS A 164 16.81 5.05 -9.95
N GLU A 165 16.94 6.25 -9.37
CA GLU A 165 16.38 7.48 -9.95
C GLU A 165 17.01 7.82 -11.29
N GLU A 166 18.34 7.66 -11.40
CA GLU A 166 19.06 7.84 -12.65
C GLU A 166 18.67 6.80 -13.70
N GLU A 167 18.58 5.51 -13.31
CA GLU A 167 18.22 4.41 -14.18
C GLU A 167 16.80 4.57 -14.76
N VAL A 168 15.81 4.87 -13.91
CA VAL A 168 14.43 5.13 -14.39
C VAL A 168 14.38 6.40 -15.24
N GLY A 169 15.17 7.42 -14.91
CA GLY A 169 15.30 8.63 -15.72
C GLY A 169 15.89 8.36 -17.10
N GLN A 170 16.87 7.46 -17.18
CA GLN A 170 17.47 7.03 -18.44
C GLN A 170 16.51 6.14 -19.24
N GLU A 171 15.80 5.22 -18.60
CA GLU A 171 14.79 4.40 -19.25
C GLU A 171 13.70 5.25 -19.92
N ILE A 172 13.21 6.31 -19.25
CA ILE A 172 12.22 7.22 -19.85
C ILE A 172 12.79 7.91 -21.09
N LYS A 173 14.06 8.32 -21.09
CA LYS A 173 14.72 8.92 -22.26
C LYS A 173 14.88 7.90 -23.38
N ASP A 174 15.35 6.70 -23.07
CA ASP A 174 15.52 5.62 -24.04
C ASP A 174 14.20 5.27 -24.73
N LEU A 175 13.10 5.27 -23.98
CA LEU A 175 11.75 5.06 -24.54
C LEU A 175 11.29 6.24 -25.41
N GLN A 176 11.62 7.49 -25.07
CA GLN A 176 11.35 8.64 -25.93
C GLN A 176 12.14 8.54 -27.23
N ASP A 177 13.42 8.19 -27.16
CA ASP A 177 14.30 8.01 -28.31
C ASP A 177 13.84 6.84 -29.19
N GLU A 178 13.36 5.73 -28.60
CA GLU A 178 12.77 4.61 -29.34
C GLU A 178 11.50 5.05 -30.09
N VAL A 179 10.63 5.84 -29.45
CA VAL A 179 9.44 6.41 -30.12
C VAL A 179 9.86 7.36 -31.26
N ASP A 180 10.89 8.19 -31.05
CA ASP A 180 11.41 9.08 -32.09
C ASP A 180 12.05 8.30 -33.25
N ARG A 181 12.67 7.14 -32.99
CA ARG A 181 13.15 6.22 -34.05
C ARG A 181 11.99 5.63 -34.85
N ILE A 182 10.88 5.29 -34.21
CA ILE A 182 9.68 4.78 -34.90
C ILE A 182 9.00 5.88 -35.72
N LYS A 183 8.85 7.07 -35.11
CA LYS A 183 8.21 8.24 -35.73
C LYS A 183 8.88 9.52 -35.21
N ALA A 184 9.70 10.13 -36.08
CA ALA A 184 10.50 11.30 -35.75
C ALA A 184 9.67 12.46 -35.16
N GLY A 185 10.14 13.00 -34.04
CA GLY A 185 9.54 14.15 -33.35
C GLY A 185 8.29 13.81 -32.53
N GLN A 186 8.06 12.54 -32.21
CA GLN A 186 6.92 12.08 -31.42
C GLN A 186 7.28 11.66 -29.99
N GLY A 187 8.55 11.48 -29.64
CA GLY A 187 8.98 11.03 -28.31
C GLY A 187 8.47 11.93 -27.19
N ALA A 188 8.70 13.25 -27.30
CA ALA A 188 8.22 14.22 -26.31
C ALA A 188 6.69 14.36 -26.26
N PRO A 189 5.95 14.51 -27.38
CA PRO A 189 4.48 14.45 -27.38
C PRO A 189 3.93 13.18 -26.74
N PHE A 190 4.47 12.01 -27.10
CA PHE A 190 4.08 10.71 -26.56
C PHE A 190 4.22 10.68 -25.04
N PHE A 191 5.38 11.09 -24.50
CA PHE A 191 5.58 11.16 -23.06
C PHE A 191 4.55 12.05 -22.36
N ARG A 192 4.23 13.24 -22.92
CA ARG A 192 3.20 14.13 -22.35
C ARG A 192 1.82 13.49 -22.34
N GLU A 193 1.46 12.74 -23.38
CA GLU A 193 0.20 12.00 -23.44
C GLU A 193 0.13 10.90 -22.38
N VAL A 194 1.16 10.06 -22.27
CA VAL A 194 1.20 8.98 -21.27
C VAL A 194 1.19 9.55 -19.85
N LEU A 195 1.90 10.66 -19.61
CA LEU A 195 1.87 11.35 -18.33
C LEU A 195 0.47 11.91 -17.99
N ALA A 196 -0.23 12.47 -18.98
CA ALA A 196 -1.60 12.94 -18.79
C ALA A 196 -2.57 11.79 -18.48
N GLU A 197 -2.43 10.64 -19.16
CA GLU A 197 -3.20 9.44 -18.85
C GLU A 197 -2.93 8.92 -17.44
N TYR A 198 -1.66 8.85 -17.03
CA TYR A 198 -1.27 8.44 -15.69
C TYR A 198 -1.92 9.33 -14.62
N ARG A 199 -1.90 10.66 -14.81
CA ARG A 199 -2.54 11.61 -13.89
C ARG A 199 -4.06 11.38 -13.79
N ARG A 200 -4.74 11.23 -14.93
CA ARG A 200 -6.18 10.94 -14.95
C ARG A 200 -6.51 9.62 -14.27
N ALA A 201 -5.72 8.58 -14.50
CA ALA A 201 -5.91 7.27 -13.86
C ALA A 201 -5.76 7.36 -12.32
N ARG A 202 -4.78 8.13 -11.82
CA ARG A 202 -4.60 8.40 -10.39
C ARG A 202 -5.76 9.19 -9.78
N GLU A 203 -6.26 10.19 -10.48
CA GLU A 203 -7.43 10.96 -10.04
C GLU A 203 -8.67 10.08 -9.94
N GLN A 204 -8.90 9.22 -10.93
CA GLN A 204 -10.00 8.25 -10.92
C GLN A 204 -9.86 7.23 -9.79
N GLU A 205 -8.66 6.70 -9.57
CA GLU A 205 -8.39 5.78 -8.45
C GLU A 205 -8.68 6.45 -7.10
N LYS A 206 -8.27 7.71 -6.93
CA LYS A 206 -8.56 8.48 -5.72
C LYS A 206 -10.07 8.68 -5.53
N GLN A 207 -10.78 9.11 -6.58
CA GLN A 207 -12.23 9.29 -6.53
C GLN A 207 -12.95 7.97 -6.19
N ALA A 208 -12.49 6.84 -6.75
CA ALA A 208 -13.04 5.52 -6.46
C ALA A 208 -12.84 5.14 -4.98
N ARG A 209 -11.64 5.36 -4.43
CA ARG A 209 -11.34 5.11 -3.01
C ARG A 209 -12.16 5.99 -2.07
N ASP A 210 -12.33 7.26 -2.40
CA ASP A 210 -13.13 8.19 -1.61
C ASP A 210 -14.62 7.76 -1.60
N LEU A 211 -15.16 7.37 -2.76
CA LEU A 211 -16.53 6.81 -2.87
C LEU A 211 -16.70 5.50 -2.10
N GLU A 212 -15.70 4.61 -2.15
CA GLU A 212 -15.72 3.35 -1.40
C GLU A 212 -15.76 3.61 0.12
N GLN A 213 -14.93 4.53 0.61
CA GLN A 213 -14.93 4.95 2.02
C GLN A 213 -16.28 5.53 2.44
N GLU A 214 -16.89 6.38 1.61
CA GLU A 214 -18.22 6.93 1.90
C GLU A 214 -19.31 5.84 1.95
N LEU A 215 -19.27 4.86 1.05
CA LEU A 215 -20.21 3.74 1.04
C LEU A 215 -20.05 2.88 2.30
N ASP A 216 -18.82 2.63 2.72
CA ASP A 216 -18.55 1.85 3.93
C ASP A 216 -18.94 2.60 5.20
N GLU A 217 -18.74 3.91 5.26
CA GLU A 217 -19.29 4.74 6.34
C GLU A 217 -20.82 4.70 6.37
N LYS A 218 -21.49 4.81 5.21
CA LYS A 218 -22.95 4.71 5.12
C LYS A 218 -23.45 3.34 5.58
N LYS A 219 -22.78 2.25 5.18
CA LYS A 219 -23.09 0.89 5.66
C LYS A 219 -22.92 0.77 7.17
N ARG A 220 -21.83 1.29 7.73
CA ARG A 220 -21.58 1.29 9.19
C ARG A 220 -22.67 2.07 9.94
N ARG A 221 -23.07 3.26 9.44
CA ARG A 221 -24.16 4.05 10.03
C ARG A 221 -25.50 3.33 9.96
N LEU A 222 -25.83 2.70 8.83
CA LEU A 222 -27.06 1.90 8.68
C LEU A 222 -27.08 0.68 9.59
N ALA A 223 -25.94 -0.01 9.75
CA ALA A 223 -25.82 -1.14 10.68
C ALA A 223 -26.03 -0.69 12.13
N GLN A 224 -25.45 0.45 12.54
CA GLN A 224 -25.67 1.02 13.86
C GLN A 224 -27.13 1.42 14.09
N LEU A 225 -27.81 2.00 13.09
CA LEU A 225 -29.23 2.35 13.19
C LEU A 225 -30.11 1.11 13.35
N ARG A 226 -29.87 0.06 12.56
CA ARG A 226 -30.59 -1.23 12.69
C ARG A 226 -30.35 -1.87 14.05
N GLN A 227 -29.12 -1.84 14.55
CA GLN A 227 -28.80 -2.35 15.88
C GLN A 227 -29.55 -1.59 16.98
N LYS A 228 -29.65 -0.26 16.87
CA LYS A 228 -30.42 0.56 17.80
C LYS A 228 -31.92 0.26 17.74
N GLN A 229 -32.49 0.12 16.55
CA GLN A 229 -33.90 -0.26 16.36
C GLN A 229 -34.20 -1.65 16.96
N ALA A 230 -33.36 -2.65 16.68
CA ALA A 230 -33.50 -3.99 17.27
C ALA A 230 -33.40 -3.97 18.81
N GLN A 231 -32.48 -3.16 19.37
CA GLN A 231 -32.39 -2.98 20.82
C GLN A 231 -33.64 -2.32 21.41
N GLN A 232 -34.23 -1.34 20.72
CA GLN A 232 -35.48 -0.70 21.15
C GLN A 232 -36.65 -1.69 21.10
N GLU A 233 -36.79 -2.47 20.03
CA GLU A 233 -37.83 -3.49 19.90
C GLU A 233 -37.73 -4.56 21.00
N VAL A 234 -36.52 -5.02 21.30
CA VAL A 234 -36.30 -5.98 22.40
C VAL A 234 -36.67 -5.37 23.75
N LYS A 235 -36.37 -4.08 23.98
CA LYS A 235 -36.78 -3.38 25.22
C LYS A 235 -38.30 -3.26 25.31
N MET A 236 -38.96 -2.86 24.22
CA MET A 236 -40.43 -2.75 24.16
C MET A 236 -41.10 -4.10 24.40
N ARG A 237 -40.63 -5.17 23.77
CA ARG A 237 -41.15 -6.54 24.00
C ARG A 237 -41.02 -6.97 25.46
N LYS A 238 -39.87 -6.73 26.09
CA LYS A 238 -39.65 -7.04 27.52
C LYS A 238 -40.56 -6.23 28.45
N GLU A 239 -40.86 -4.98 28.10
CA GLU A 239 -41.77 -4.15 28.88
C GLU A 239 -43.23 -4.62 28.75
N ILE A 240 -43.67 -4.97 27.54
CA ILE A 240 -45.00 -5.56 27.31
C ILE A 240 -45.14 -6.87 28.11
N GLU A 241 -44.16 -7.77 28.02
CA GLU A 241 -44.16 -9.05 28.75
C GLU A 241 -44.21 -8.84 30.28
N ARG A 242 -43.52 -7.82 30.81
CA ARG A 242 -43.59 -7.48 32.25
C ARG A 242 -44.99 -7.01 32.64
N ARG A 243 -45.60 -6.12 31.85
CA ARG A 243 -46.96 -5.63 32.11
C ARG A 243 -48.01 -6.74 32.01
N GLU A 244 -47.86 -7.68 31.08
CA GLU A 244 -48.72 -8.86 30.97
C GLU A 244 -48.59 -9.75 32.20
N LYS A 245 -47.36 -10.07 32.64
CA LYS A 245 -47.14 -10.84 33.87
C LYS A 245 -47.70 -10.16 35.12
N GLU A 246 -47.64 -8.83 35.21
CA GLU A 246 -48.26 -8.08 36.31
C GLU A 246 -49.79 -8.15 36.26
N ARG A 247 -50.40 -8.06 35.07
CA ARG A 247 -51.85 -8.23 34.88
C ARG A 247 -52.31 -9.64 35.22
N GLU A 248 -51.58 -10.67 34.80
CA GLU A 248 -51.87 -12.07 35.13
C GLU A 248 -51.81 -12.32 36.64
N ARG A 249 -50.79 -11.78 37.32
CA ARG A 249 -50.69 -11.85 38.79
C ARG A 249 -51.86 -11.17 39.49
N ALA A 250 -52.27 -9.98 39.03
CA ALA A 250 -53.41 -9.26 39.59
C ALA A 250 -54.74 -10.01 39.39
N LEU A 251 -54.94 -10.63 38.23
CA LEU A 251 -56.12 -11.46 37.95
C LEU A 251 -56.15 -12.72 38.83
N GLN A 252 -55.00 -13.39 39.01
CA GLN A 252 -54.90 -14.53 39.92
C GLN A 252 -55.22 -14.15 41.37
N THR A 253 -54.78 -12.98 41.83
CA THR A 253 -55.13 -12.52 43.19
C THR A 253 -56.62 -12.25 43.34
N LEU A 254 -57.28 -11.65 42.34
CA LEU A 254 -58.72 -11.41 42.36
C LEU A 254 -59.52 -12.72 42.36
N LEU A 255 -59.13 -13.70 41.55
CA LEU A 255 -59.76 -15.03 41.53
C LEU A 255 -59.63 -15.74 42.89
N LEU A 256 -58.45 -15.68 43.51
CA LEU A 256 -58.23 -16.25 44.84
C LEU A 256 -59.04 -15.53 45.93
N GLU A 257 -59.28 -14.23 45.79
CA GLU A 257 -60.15 -13.46 46.70
C GLU A 257 -61.62 -13.82 46.51
N GLU A 258 -62.11 -13.95 45.27
CA GLU A 258 -63.46 -14.45 44.98
C GLU A 258 -63.67 -15.87 45.52
N GLU A 259 -62.71 -16.79 45.33
CA GLU A 259 -62.78 -18.14 45.91
C GLU A 259 -62.79 -18.11 47.45
N ARG A 260 -62.03 -17.20 48.07
CA ARG A 260 -62.06 -16.98 49.52
C ARG A 260 -63.38 -16.41 49.99
N GLU A 261 -64.03 -15.54 49.23
CA GLU A 261 -65.36 -15.04 49.58
C GLU A 261 -66.45 -16.09 49.39
N ILE A 262 -66.40 -16.88 48.32
CA ILE A 262 -67.32 -18.00 48.08
C ILE A 262 -67.14 -19.06 49.18
N SER A 263 -65.90 -19.40 49.52
CA SER A 263 -65.63 -20.35 50.61
C SER A 263 -65.98 -19.81 51.99
N LYS A 264 -65.88 -18.49 52.25
CA LYS A 264 -66.39 -17.86 53.47
C LYS A 264 -67.93 -17.83 53.51
N LYS A 265 -68.60 -17.62 52.37
CA LYS A 265 -70.07 -17.73 52.25
C LYS A 265 -70.53 -19.19 52.44
N ASN A 266 -69.75 -20.18 51.99
CA ASN A 266 -70.03 -21.60 52.17
C ASN A 266 -69.54 -22.19 53.52
N LYS A 267 -68.70 -21.47 54.30
CA LYS A 267 -68.21 -21.93 55.62
C LYS A 267 -69.05 -21.50 56.83
N LYS A 268 -70.26 -20.93 56.64
CA LYS A 268 -71.31 -20.96 57.67
C LYS A 268 -71.98 -22.34 57.67
N GLY A 269 -71.24 -23.37 58.08
CA GLY A 269 -71.80 -24.72 58.19
C GLY A 269 -70.76 -25.84 58.15
N SER A 270 -69.84 -25.90 59.11
CA SER A 270 -69.57 -27.13 59.90
C SER A 270 -68.36 -26.90 60.82
N PRO A 271 -68.38 -27.47 62.04
CA PRO A 271 -67.30 -27.33 63.01
C PRO A 271 -66.28 -28.48 62.92
N VAL A 272 -65.02 -28.11 63.17
CA VAL A 272 -63.99 -28.83 63.97
C VAL A 272 -63.54 -30.22 63.48
N LEU A 273 -62.23 -30.35 63.21
CA LEU A 273 -61.29 -31.23 63.94
C LEU A 273 -59.84 -30.98 63.48
N SER A 274 -58.94 -30.97 64.45
CA SER A 274 -57.48 -30.78 64.42
C SER A 274 -56.76 -32.14 64.33
N PRO A 275 -55.43 -32.29 64.54
CA PRO A 275 -54.23 -31.72 63.91
C PRO A 275 -53.35 -32.83 63.26
N GLY A 276 -52.30 -32.47 62.51
CA GLY A 276 -51.34 -33.42 61.95
C GLY A 276 -49.95 -32.83 61.73
N ASP A 277 -49.08 -33.09 62.71
CA ASP A 277 -47.64 -32.84 62.77
C ASP A 277 -46.86 -33.70 61.74
N GLY A 278 -45.70 -33.23 61.28
CA GLY A 278 -44.82 -34.04 60.41
C GLY A 278 -43.83 -33.31 59.49
N GLY A 279 -42.65 -32.99 60.03
CA GLY A 279 -41.40 -33.54 59.49
C GLY A 279 -40.69 -32.93 58.26
N ALA A 280 -39.46 -32.46 58.53
CA ALA A 280 -38.22 -32.78 57.81
C ALA A 280 -37.84 -32.10 56.47
N ALA A 281 -36.83 -31.23 56.58
CA ALA A 281 -35.53 -31.25 55.89
C ALA A 281 -35.43 -31.44 54.36
N ARG A 282 -34.57 -30.63 53.70
CA ARG A 282 -33.24 -31.03 53.15
C ARG A 282 -32.81 -30.33 51.83
N LYS A 283 -31.61 -29.73 51.89
CA LYS A 283 -30.54 -29.56 50.86
C LYS A 283 -30.71 -28.68 49.60
N LYS A 284 -29.82 -27.68 49.54
CA LYS A 284 -28.71 -27.46 48.56
C LYS A 284 -28.93 -27.98 47.12
N ARG A 285 -28.78 -27.08 46.14
CA ARG A 285 -27.60 -27.07 45.24
C ARG A 285 -27.51 -25.82 44.36
N ARG A 286 -26.33 -25.18 44.41
CA ARG A 286 -25.78 -24.28 43.39
C ARG A 286 -25.31 -25.12 42.19
N GLY A 287 -25.57 -24.62 40.99
CA GLY A 287 -24.82 -24.82 39.75
C GLY A 287 -25.27 -23.68 38.84
N LYS A 288 -24.46 -22.73 38.35
CA LYS A 288 -23.11 -22.74 37.77
C LYS A 288 -22.99 -23.69 36.57
N ALA A 289 -23.44 -23.19 35.42
CA ALA A 289 -22.96 -23.50 34.08
C ALA A 289 -22.97 -22.13 33.35
N ALA A 290 -21.80 -21.58 33.06
CA ALA A 290 -21.02 -21.76 31.83
C ALA A 290 -21.57 -20.85 30.73
#